data_AF-A0A518JPD7-F1
#
_entry.id   AF-A0A518JPD7-F1
#
_cell.length_a   1.000
_cell.length_b   1.000
_cell.length_c   1.000
_cell.angle_alpha   90.00
_cell.angle_beta   90.00
_cell.angle_gamma   90.00
#
_symmetry.space_group_name_H-M   'P 1'
#
loop_
_entity.id
_entity.type
_entity.pdbx_description
1 polymer ?
#
loop_
_entity_poly.entity_id
_entity_poly.type
_entity_poly.pdbx_seq_one_letter_code
_entity_poly.pdbx_strand_id
1 'polypeptide(L)' 'MDQDKPYRIEAAAARALAEWKATFAEQVAYQAKELAKKSGSPQVITLGHYRQAASIAVQKLATAVRDTDSNDGRQEAA' A
#
# COMPACT_ATOMS: atom_id res chain seq x y z
N MET A 1 -35.02 -6.21 5.12
CA MET A 1 -34.06 -5.09 5.17
C MET A 1 -32.90 -5.57 6.02
N ASP A 2 -31.83 -6.03 5.40
CA ASP A 2 -30.62 -6.44 6.10
C ASP A 2 -30.05 -5.23 6.83
N GLN A 3 -30.08 -5.28 8.15
CA GLN A 3 -29.37 -4.32 8.99
C GLN A 3 -27.88 -4.63 8.85
N ASP A 4 -27.16 -3.73 8.18
CA ASP A 4 -25.70 -3.76 8.04
C ASP A 4 -25.08 -3.75 9.45
N LYS A 5 -24.74 -4.93 9.97
CA LYS A 5 -24.07 -5.05 11.26
C LYS A 5 -22.65 -4.50 11.09
N PRO A 6 -22.22 -3.53 11.92
CA PRO A 6 -20.89 -2.97 11.79
C PRO A 6 -19.84 -4.06 12.02
N TYR A 7 -18.96 -4.25 11.04
CA TYR A 7 -17.83 -5.17 11.13
C TYR A 7 -16.86 -4.71 12.22
N ARG A 8 -16.46 -5.63 13.10
CA ARG A 8 -15.37 -5.42 14.05
C ARG A 8 -14.07 -5.89 13.41
N ILE A 9 -13.03 -5.07 13.50
CA ILE A 9 -11.69 -5.39 12.99
C ILE A 9 -10.81 -5.74 14.19
N GLU A 10 -10.10 -6.86 14.11
CA GLU A 10 -9.11 -7.22 15.11
C GLU A 10 -7.98 -6.19 15.18
N ALA A 11 -7.41 -5.97 16.36
CA ALA A 11 -6.39 -4.94 16.56
C ALA A 11 -5.17 -5.15 15.64
N ALA A 12 -4.74 -6.40 15.46
CA ALA A 12 -3.64 -6.75 14.56
C ALA A 12 -3.97 -6.46 13.09
N ALA A 13 -5.17 -6.82 12.64
CA ALA A 13 -5.64 -6.53 11.28
C ALA A 13 -5.75 -5.01 11.02
N ALA A 14 -6.23 -4.24 11.99
CA ALA A 14 -6.30 -2.79 11.89
C ALA A 14 -4.90 -2.15 11.80
N ARG A 15 -3.95 -2.68 12.57
CA ARG A 15 -2.54 -2.25 12.53
C ARG A 15 -1.90 -2.56 11.18
N ALA A 16 -2.00 -3.79 10.70
CA ALA A 16 -1.47 -4.18 9.39
C ALA A 16 -2.05 -3.31 8.26
N LEU A 17 -3.37 -3.07 8.28
CA LEU A 17 -4.02 -2.18 7.32
C LEU A 17 -3.48 -0.75 7.36
N ALA A 18 -3.21 -0.21 8.56
CA ALA A 18 -2.63 1.13 8.70
C ALA A 18 -1.20 1.19 8.13
N GLU A 19 -0.38 0.18 8.44
CA GLU A 19 1.00 0.06 7.94
C GLU A 19 1.03 -0.07 6.41
N TRP A 20 0.13 -0.88 5.83
CA TRP A 20 -0.01 -1.04 4.38
C TRP A 20 -0.45 0.24 3.69
N LYS A 21 -1.41 0.99 4.26
CA LYS A 21 -1.83 2.30 3.74
C LYS A 21 -0.68 3.31 3.75
N ALA A 22 0.08 3.36 4.84
CA ALA A 22 1.24 4.24 4.96
C ALA A 22 2.30 3.87 3.90
N THR A 23 2.65 2.60 3.81
CA THR A 23 3.63 2.07 2.84
C THR A 23 3.24 2.41 1.41
N PHE A 24 1.97 2.20 1.04
CA PHE A 24 1.47 2.53 -0.28
C PHE A 24 1.60 4.04 -0.57
N ALA A 25 1.14 4.90 0.34
CA ALA A 25 1.18 6.34 0.17
C ALA A 25 2.63 6.87 0.02
N GLU A 26 3.56 6.36 0.85
CA GLU A 26 4.97 6.72 0.79
C GLU A 26 5.61 6.31 -0.55
N GLN A 27 5.34 5.09 -1.02
CA GLN A 27 5.86 4.63 -2.31
C GLN A 27 5.26 5.42 -3.48
N VAL A 28 3.97 5.75 -3.43
CA VAL A 28 3.33 6.62 -4.44
C VAL A 28 4.00 7.98 -4.49
N ALA A 29 4.22 8.63 -3.34
CA ALA A 29 4.86 9.93 -3.27
C ALA A 29 6.30 9.89 -3.80
N TYR A 30 7.08 8.89 -3.38
CA TYR A 30 8.46 8.70 -3.83
C TYR A 30 8.53 8.49 -5.35
N GLN A 31 7.76 7.56 -5.90
CA GLN A 31 7.79 7.25 -7.33
C GLN A 31 7.26 8.42 -8.18
N ALA A 32 6.24 9.14 -7.72
CA ALA A 32 5.72 10.30 -8.43
C ALA A 32 6.77 11.42 -8.53
N LYS A 33 7.58 11.61 -7.48
CA LYS A 33 8.73 12.54 -7.50
C LYS A 33 9.81 12.10 -8.49
N GLU A 34 10.12 10.82 -8.56
CA GLU A 34 11.09 10.28 -9.51
C GLU A 34 10.62 10.41 -10.97
N LEU A 35 9.33 10.18 -11.22
CA LEU A 35 8.71 10.40 -12.54
C LEU A 35 8.74 11.88 -12.93
N ALA A 36 8.40 12.79 -12.00
CA ALA A 36 8.45 14.22 -12.24
C ALA A 36 9.86 14.68 -12.65
N LYS A 37 10.90 14.21 -11.94
CA LYS A 37 12.30 14.51 -12.29
C LYS A 37 12.67 14.09 -13.72
N LYS A 38 12.13 12.96 -14.21
CA LYS A 38 12.41 12.41 -15.54
C LYS A 38 11.59 13.06 -16.66
N SER A 39 10.47 13.69 -16.33
CA SER A 39 9.51 14.27 -17.29
C SER A 39 9.91 15.63 -17.90
N GLY A 40 11.09 16.17 -17.55
CA GLY A 40 11.52 17.51 -17.98
C GLY A 40 10.86 18.67 -17.22
N SER A 41 9.88 18.39 -16.35
CA SER A 41 9.25 19.35 -15.43
C SER A 41 9.47 18.93 -13.96
N PRO A 42 10.71 18.98 -13.44
CA PRO A 42 11.11 18.36 -12.17
C PRO A 42 10.44 18.97 -10.93
N GLN A 43 9.77 20.12 -11.05
CA GLN A 43 9.18 20.85 -9.93
C GLN A 43 7.67 20.61 -9.76
N VAL A 44 7.02 19.91 -10.71
CA VAL A 44 5.57 19.70 -10.66
C VAL A 44 5.25 18.21 -10.67
N ILE A 45 4.65 17.74 -9.57
CA ILE A 45 4.06 16.41 -9.51
C ILE A 45 2.62 16.52 -10.04
N THR A 46 2.35 15.89 -11.18
CA THR A 46 1.03 15.90 -11.79
C THR A 46 0.21 14.69 -11.33
N LEU A 47 -1.10 14.73 -11.56
CA LEU A 47 -1.96 13.56 -11.40
C LEU A 47 -1.49 12.38 -12.28
N GLY A 48 -0.89 12.66 -13.46
CA GLY A 48 -0.29 11.64 -14.31
C GLY A 48 0.85 10.89 -13.62
N HIS A 49 1.74 11.62 -12.94
CA HIS A 49 2.83 11.02 -12.15
C HIS A 49 2.27 10.16 -11.01
N TYR A 50 1.24 10.62 -10.30
CA TYR A 50 0.61 9.82 -9.23
C TYR A 50 -0.07 8.55 -9.76
N ARG A 51 -0.76 8.62 -10.91
CA ARG A 51 -1.39 7.45 -11.52
C ARG A 51 -0.36 6.37 -11.89
N GLN A 52 0.74 6.77 -12.54
CA GLN A 52 1.83 5.85 -12.88
C GLN A 52 2.52 5.31 -11.62
N ALA A 53 2.80 6.17 -10.64
CA ALA A 53 3.39 5.79 -9.37
C ALA A 53 2.53 4.79 -8.59
N ALA A 54 1.21 4.96 -8.59
CA ALA A 54 0.26 4.04 -7.96
C ALA A 54 0.37 2.62 -8.52
N SER A 55 0.44 2.46 -9.85
CA SER A 55 0.62 1.14 -10.47
C SER A 55 1.91 0.43 -10.03
N ILE A 56 2.99 1.20 -9.80
CA ILE A 56 4.26 0.66 -9.29
C ILE A 56 4.13 0.33 -7.79
N ALA A 57 3.52 1.22 -7.00
CA ALA A 57 3.35 1.07 -5.57
C ALA A 57 2.46 -0.13 -5.20
N VAL A 58 1.46 -0.48 -6.01
CA VAL A 58 0.64 -1.69 -5.83
C VAL A 58 1.51 -2.96 -5.83
N GLN A 59 2.49 -3.05 -6.73
CA GLN A 59 3.36 -4.23 -6.79
C GLN A 59 4.21 -4.37 -5.52
N LYS A 60 4.71 -3.25 -5.00
CA LYS A 60 5.45 -3.22 -3.72
C LYS A 60 4.57 -3.56 -2.53
N LEU A 61 3.34 -3.05 -2.51
CA LEU A 61 2.36 -3.38 -1.48
C LEU A 61 2.05 -4.88 -1.49
N ALA A 62 1.88 -5.49 -2.67
CA ALA A 62 1.63 -6.92 -2.79
C ALA A 62 2.77 -7.75 -2.18
N THR A 63 4.03 -7.33 -2.32
CA THR A 63 5.16 -7.97 -1.63
C THR A 63 5.08 -7.79 -0.12
N ALA A 64 4.85 -6.57 0.38
CA ALA A 64 4.76 -6.30 1.81
C ALA A 64 3.64 -7.10 2.51
N VAL A 65 2.50 -7.27 1.84
CA VAL A 65 1.38 -8.10 2.32
C VAL A 65 1.80 -9.57 2.43
N ARG A 66 2.51 -10.12 1.44
CA ARG A 66 3.02 -11.51 1.48
C ARG A 66 4.07 -11.74 2.56
N ASP A 67 4.94 -10.77 2.79
CA ASP A 67 5.96 -10.87 3.84
C ASP A 67 5.31 -10.82 5.23
N THR A 68 4.21 -10.08 5.39
CA THR A 68 3.43 -10.05 6.64
C THR A 68 2.76 -11.41 6.89
N ASP A 69 2.21 -12.05 5.85
CA ASP A 69 1.62 -13.40 5.92
C ASP A 69 2.65 -14.48 6.31
N SER A 70 3.89 -14.34 5.81
CA SER A 70 4.98 -15.27 6.10
C SER A 70 5.48 -15.18 7.55
N ASN A 71 5.30 -14.03 8.20
CA ASN A 71 5.67 -13.80 9.60
C ASN A 71 4.54 -14.10 10.60
N ASP A 72 3.30 -14.31 10.12
CA ASP A 72 2.13 -14.57 10.96
C ASP A 72 2.04 -16.04 11.45
N GLY A 73 3.15 -16.78 11.37
CA GLY A 73 3.33 -18.01 12.13
C GLY A 73 2.30 -19.09 11.82
N ARG A 74 2.07 -19.42 10.54
CA ARG A 74 1.62 -20.77 10.20
C ARG A 74 2.80 -21.72 10.38
N GLN A 75 3.16 -22.01 11.63
CA GLN A 75 3.85 -23.25 11.97
C GLN A 75 2.90 -24.37 11.56
N GLU A 76 3.26 -25.09 10.50
CA GLU A 76 2.66 -26.36 10.16
C GLU A 76 2.68 -27.24 11.42
N ALA A 77 1.51 -27.49 11.98
CA ALA A 77 1.35 -28.44 13.06
C ALA A 77 1.45 -29.84 12.46
N ALA A 78 2.59 -30.49 12.77
CA ALA A 78 2.89 -31.94 12.79
C ALA A 78 2.76 -32.75 11.49
#